data_AF-A0A7C7IZB3-F1
#
_entry.id   AF-A0A7C7IZB3-F1
#
_cell.length_a   1.000
_cell.length_b   1.000
_cell.length_c   1.000
_cell.angle_alpha   90.00
_cell.angle_beta   90.00
_cell.angle_gamma   90.00
#
_symmetry.space_group_name_H-M   'P 1'
#
loop_
_entity.id
_entity.type
_entity.pdbx_description
1 polymer ?
#
loop_
_entity_poly.entity_id
_entity_poly.type
_entity_poly.pdbx_seq_one_letter_code
_entity_poly.pdbx_strand_id
1 'polypeptide(L)'
;MPTDFNDPISSFLADKSMSVPLGQVLLFAFMLTLCLLFGRHKLGLMVSYAFVFYWGFIFNRSYFIDLLGNTSSGLYTYGIFGFLMAVLAIVGMFKKG
;
A
#
# COMPACT_ATOMS: atom_id res chain seq x y z
N MET A 1 -12.87 -8.09 -30.24
CA MET A 1 -13.67 -8.46 -29.05
C MET A 1 -13.44 -7.39 -28.01
N PRO A 2 -14.48 -6.70 -27.50
CA PRO A 2 -14.31 -5.87 -26.32
C PRO A 2 -13.99 -6.82 -25.16
N THR A 3 -12.81 -6.66 -24.57
CA THR A 3 -12.44 -7.39 -23.36
C THR A 3 -13.22 -6.74 -22.22
N ASP A 4 -14.41 -7.28 -21.92
CA ASP A 4 -15.10 -6.98 -20.67
C ASP A 4 -14.21 -7.48 -19.53
N PHE A 5 -13.43 -6.55 -18.96
CA PHE A 5 -12.73 -6.72 -17.70
C PHE A 5 -13.77 -6.77 -16.58
N ASN A 6 -14.54 -7.85 -16.53
CA ASN A 6 -15.46 -8.14 -15.43
C ASN A 6 -14.77 -9.08 -14.42
N ASP A 7 -13.47 -8.87 -14.22
CA ASP A 7 -12.71 -9.55 -13.18
C ASP A 7 -12.75 -8.67 -11.93
N PRO A 8 -13.03 -9.24 -10.73
CA PRO A 8 -13.17 -8.49 -9.48
C PRO A 8 -11.93 -7.63 -9.14
N ILE A 9 -10.77 -7.99 -9.68
CA ILE A 9 -9.51 -7.25 -9.53
C ILE A 9 -9.52 -5.98 -10.40
N SER A 10 -10.03 -6.06 -11.62
CA SER A 10 -10.08 -4.93 -12.54
C SER A 10 -11.14 -3.91 -12.14
N SER A 11 -12.29 -4.36 -11.64
CA SER A 11 -13.29 -3.49 -11.04
C SER A 11 -12.77 -2.82 -9.78
N PHE A 12 -12.03 -3.54 -8.93
CA PHE A 12 -11.35 -2.97 -7.75
C PHE A 12 -10.35 -1.86 -8.13
N LEU A 13 -9.52 -2.08 -9.15
CA LEU A 13 -8.53 -1.08 -9.60
C LEU A 13 -9.19 0.13 -10.28
N ALA A 14 -10.37 -0.04 -10.87
CA ALA A 14 -11.16 1.02 -11.50
C ALA A 14 -12.11 1.73 -10.52
N ASP A 15 -12.29 1.20 -9.31
CA ASP A 15 -13.25 1.73 -8.33
C ASP A 15 -12.77 3.07 -7.77
N LYS A 16 -13.56 4.12 -8.02
CA LYS A 16 -13.25 5.51 -7.65
C LYS A 16 -13.41 5.80 -6.16
N SER A 17 -13.91 4.83 -5.38
CA SER A 17 -14.14 4.93 -3.94
C SER A 17 -12.86 4.86 -3.09
N MET A 18 -11.72 4.47 -3.68
CA MET A 18 -10.39 4.51 -3.06
C MET A 18 -9.91 5.96 -2.88
N SER A 19 -10.54 6.69 -1.96
CA SER A 19 -10.22 8.09 -1.69
C SER A 19 -9.22 8.20 -0.54
N VAL A 20 -7.98 8.54 -0.88
CA VAL A 20 -6.97 8.94 0.11
C VAL A 20 -7.12 10.45 0.36
N PRO A 21 -7.25 10.91 1.61
CA PRO A 21 -7.30 12.33 1.94
C PRO A 21 -6.09 13.09 1.40
N LEU A 22 -6.37 14.18 0.67
CA LEU A 22 -5.33 15.02 0.05
C LEU A 22 -4.27 15.49 1.04
N GLY A 23 -4.65 15.81 2.27
CA GLY A 23 -3.70 16.23 3.31
C GLY A 23 -2.64 15.16 3.64
N GLN A 24 -3.01 13.88 3.64
CA GLN A 24 -2.04 12.81 3.90
C GLN A 24 -1.17 12.49 2.67
N VAL A 25 -1.71 12.67 1.45
CA VAL A 25 -0.89 12.59 0.23
C VAL A 25 0.16 13.72 0.21
N LEU A 26 -0.22 14.94 0.60
CA LEU A 26 0.70 16.07 0.70
C LEU A 26 1.78 15.83 1.78
N LEU A 27 1.40 15.30 2.93
CA LEU A 27 2.36 14.94 3.99
C LEU A 27 3.34 13.85 3.52
N PHE A 28 2.83 12.84 2.81
CA PHE A 28 3.67 11.80 2.22
C PHE A 28 4.65 12.34 1.19
N ALA A 29 4.17 13.17 0.27
CA ALA A 29 5.02 13.83 -0.72
C ALA A 29 6.10 14.67 -0.03
N PHE A 30 5.72 15.46 0.99
CA PHE A 30 6.64 16.26 1.78
C PHE A 30 7.72 15.40 2.45
N MET A 31 7.34 14.30 3.13
CA MET A 31 8.30 13.39 3.75
C MET A 31 9.24 12.72 2.74
N LEU A 32 8.74 12.35 1.56
CA LEU A 32 9.59 11.82 0.49
C LEU A 32 10.58 12.85 -0.03
N THR A 33 10.15 14.09 -0.26
CA THR A 33 11.07 15.18 -0.64
C THR A 33 12.13 15.43 0.42
N LEU A 34 11.79 15.39 1.71
CA LEU A 34 12.78 15.49 2.79
C LEU A 34 13.75 14.32 2.76
N CYS A 35 13.26 13.08 2.60
CA CYS A 35 14.13 11.90 2.50
C CYS A 35 15.10 11.99 1.32
N LEU A 36 14.64 12.52 0.19
CA LEU A 36 15.45 12.76 -1.00
C LEU A 36 16.50 13.86 -0.74
N LEU A 37 16.10 14.98 -0.13
CA LEU A 37 16.97 16.12 0.17
C LEU A 37 18.11 15.75 1.13
N PHE A 38 17.82 14.90 2.13
CA PHE A 38 18.84 14.41 3.06
C PHE A 38 19.67 13.22 2.50
N GLY A 39 19.43 12.79 1.26
CA GLY A 39 20.13 11.65 0.64
C GLY A 39 19.80 10.30 1.29
N ARG A 40 18.75 10.23 2.11
CA ARG A 40 18.35 9.04 2.87
C ARG A 40 17.32 8.22 2.09
N HIS A 41 17.70 7.75 0.91
CA HIS A 41 16.83 7.00 0.00
C HIS A 41 16.16 5.77 0.65
N LYS A 42 16.86 5.10 1.58
CA LYS A 42 16.33 3.96 2.34
C LYS A 42 15.14 4.34 3.23
N LEU A 43 15.19 5.51 3.86
CA LEU A 43 14.09 6.01 4.69
C LEU A 43 12.90 6.40 3.81
N GLY A 44 13.15 7.01 2.65
CA GLY A 44 12.10 7.31 1.67
C GLY A 44 11.35 6.04 1.26
N LEU A 45 12.09 4.96 0.96
CA LEU A 45 11.51 3.67 0.59
C LEU A 45 10.61 3.08 1.71
N MET A 46 11.05 3.18 2.96
CA MET A 46 10.24 2.74 4.11
C MET A 46 8.96 3.54 4.26
N VAL A 47 9.04 4.87 4.15
CA VAL A 47 7.89 5.76 4.25
C VAL A 47 6.88 5.44 3.13
N SER A 48 7.34 5.14 1.92
CA SER A 48 6.45 4.67 0.84
C SER A 48 5.78 3.34 1.13
N TYR A 49 6.50 2.34 1.64
CA TYR A 49 5.88 1.05 1.99
C TYR A 49 4.87 1.18 3.14
N ALA A 50 5.20 1.99 4.15
CA ALA A 50 4.29 2.28 5.26
C ALA A 50 3.03 3.03 4.79
N PHE A 51 3.19 3.99 3.87
CA PHE A 51 2.06 4.74 3.31
C PHE A 51 1.12 3.84 2.50
N VAL A 52 1.67 3.00 1.62
CA VAL A 52 0.89 2.03 0.84
C VAL A 52 0.20 1.02 1.75
N PHE A 53 0.86 0.56 2.81
CA PHE A 53 0.26 -0.35 3.77
C PHE A 53 -0.87 0.31 4.57
N TYR A 54 -0.66 1.52 5.09
CA TYR A 54 -1.67 2.22 5.88
C TYR A 54 -2.91 2.58 5.04
N TRP A 55 -2.70 3.21 3.88
CA TRP A 55 -3.81 3.66 3.04
C TRP A 55 -4.44 2.55 2.21
N GLY A 56 -3.62 1.62 1.71
CA GLY A 56 -4.10 0.47 0.98
C GLY A 56 -4.89 -0.50 1.86
N PHE A 57 -4.46 -0.74 3.12
CA PHE A 57 -5.03 -1.79 3.95
C PHE A 57 -5.83 -1.29 5.16
N ILE A 58 -5.25 -0.42 6.01
CA ILE A 58 -5.92 0.00 7.26
C ILE A 58 -7.18 0.82 6.95
N PHE A 59 -7.09 1.74 5.98
CA PHE A 59 -8.22 2.60 5.64
C PHE A 59 -9.32 1.87 4.87
N ASN A 60 -8.95 0.98 3.95
CA ASN A 60 -9.88 0.23 3.11
C ASN A 60 -10.22 -1.16 3.65
N ARG A 61 -9.88 -1.45 4.92
CA ARG A 61 -10.04 -2.76 5.56
C ARG A 61 -11.44 -3.33 5.38
N SER A 62 -12.47 -2.53 5.63
CA SER A 62 -13.86 -2.97 5.52
C SER A 62 -14.24 -3.36 4.10
N TYR A 63 -13.77 -2.60 3.10
CA TYR A 63 -14.00 -2.89 1.69
C TYR A 63 -13.27 -4.17 1.25
N PHE A 64 -12.04 -4.38 1.72
CA PHE A 64 -11.28 -5.61 1.45
C PHE A 64 -11.89 -6.87 2.08
N ILE A 65 -12.43 -6.77 3.30
CA ILE A 65 -13.12 -7.88 3.97
C ILE A 65 -14.39 -8.27 3.21
N ASP A 66 -15.10 -7.28 2.66
CA ASP A 66 -16.31 -7.49 1.87
C ASP A 66 -15.99 -8.09 0.49
N LEU A 67 -14.96 -7.57 -0.20
CA LEU A 67 -14.52 -8.02 -1.53
C LEU A 67 -13.94 -9.45 -1.52
N LEU A 68 -13.20 -9.81 -0.47
CA LEU A 68 -12.62 -11.16 -0.31
C LEU A 68 -13.62 -12.15 0.34
N GLY A 69 -14.88 -11.74 0.50
CA GLY A 69 -16.00 -12.59 0.86
C GLY A 69 -15.87 -13.20 2.24
N ASN A 70 -15.69 -12.37 3.29
CA ASN A 70 -15.71 -12.74 4.72
C ASN A 70 -14.92 -14.03 5.07
N THR A 71 -13.97 -14.42 4.23
CA THR A 71 -13.21 -15.65 4.36
C THR A 71 -11.90 -15.23 5.02
N SER A 72 -11.59 -15.83 6.17
CA SER A 72 -10.37 -15.53 6.91
C SER A 72 -9.10 -15.59 6.06
N SER A 73 -9.12 -16.36 4.96
CA SER A 73 -8.02 -16.45 3.98
C SER A 73 -7.58 -15.10 3.42
N GLY A 74 -8.50 -14.20 3.04
CA GLY A 74 -8.17 -12.90 2.45
C GLY A 74 -7.37 -12.00 3.40
N LEU A 75 -7.74 -12.04 4.69
CA LEU A 75 -7.01 -11.34 5.75
C LEU A 75 -5.61 -11.93 5.96
N TYR A 76 -5.47 -13.26 5.90
CA TYR A 76 -4.17 -13.93 6.02
C TYR A 76 -3.26 -13.63 4.83
N THR A 77 -3.76 -13.69 3.59
CA THR A 77 -2.94 -13.45 2.39
C THR A 77 -2.39 -12.02 2.39
N TYR A 78 -3.22 -11.03 2.68
CA TYR A 78 -2.78 -9.63 2.74
C TYR A 78 -1.94 -9.31 3.98
N GLY A 79 -2.19 -9.97 5.11
CA GLY A 79 -1.32 -9.90 6.29
C GLY A 79 0.09 -10.41 6.01
N ILE A 80 0.20 -11.49 5.23
CA ILE A 80 1.49 -12.02 4.75
C ILE A 80 2.16 -11.00 3.83
N PHE A 81 1.45 -10.37 2.88
CA PHE A 81 2.02 -9.32 2.03
C PHE A 81 2.48 -8.09 2.83
N GLY A 82 1.73 -7.67 3.83
CA GLY A 82 2.12 -6.60 4.75
C GLY A 82 3.37 -6.94 5.55
N PHE A 83 3.45 -8.16 6.07
CA PHE A 83 4.64 -8.69 6.74
C PHE A 83 5.83 -8.76 5.79
N LEU A 84 5.64 -9.20 4.55
CA LEU A 84 6.66 -9.24 3.52
C LEU A 84 7.21 -7.83 3.20
N MET A 85 6.32 -6.83 3.06
CA MET A 85 6.74 -5.44 2.90
C MET A 85 7.53 -4.92 4.10
N ALA A 86 7.13 -5.27 5.33
CA ALA A 86 7.87 -4.91 6.54
C ALA A 86 9.26 -5.56 6.57
N VAL A 87 9.36 -6.85 6.21
CA VAL A 87 10.63 -7.56 6.09
C VAL A 87 11.53 -6.91 5.02
N LEU A 88 10.99 -6.61 3.83
CA LEU A 88 11.73 -5.93 2.77
C LEU A 88 12.22 -4.55 3.20
N ALA A 89 11.40 -3.80 3.95
CA ALA A 89 11.77 -2.52 4.52
C ALA A 89 12.95 -2.66 5.50
N ILE A 90 12.86 -3.61 6.45
CA ILE A 90 13.91 -3.90 7.43
C ILE A 90 15.21 -4.35 6.75
N VAL A 91 15.13 -5.28 5.79
CA VAL A 91 16.29 -5.73 5.00
C VAL A 91 16.90 -4.57 4.23
N GLY A 92 16.08 -3.67 3.67
CA GLY A 92 16.53 -2.45 3.00
C GLY A 92 17.32 -1.50 3.91
N MET A 93 17.00 -1.45 5.21
CA MET A 93 17.79 -0.70 6.19
C MET A 93 19.14 -1.34 6.48
N PHE A 94 19.17 -2.66 6.67
CA PHE A 94 20.38 -3.40 7.05
C PHE A 94 21.36 -3.63 5.90
N LYS A 95 20.89 -3.60 4.65
CA LYS A 95 21.78 -3.66 3.48
C LYS A 95 22.63 -2.40 3.44
N LYS A 96 23.89 -2.48 3.89
CA LYS A 96 24.87 -1.39 3.84
C LYS A 96 25.01 -0.91 2.39
N GLY A 97 24.86 0.41 2.19
CA GLY A 97 25.07 1.05 0.89
C GLY A 97 26.56 1.17 0.62
#